data_AF-A0A227J1H0-F1
#
_entry.id   AF-A0A227J1H0-F1
#
_cell.length_a   1.000
_cell.length_b   1.000
_cell.length_c   1.000
_cell.angle_alpha   90.00
_cell.angle_beta   90.00
_cell.angle_gamma   90.00
#
_symmetry.space_group_name_H-M   'P 1'
#
loop_
_entity.id
_entity.type
_entity.pdbx_description
1 polymer ?
#
loop_
_entity_poly.entity_id
_entity_poly.type
_entity_poly.pdbx_seq_one_letter_code
_entity_poly.pdbx_strand_id
1 'polypeptide(L)'
;EQKIETLDAQFKAIRDYNQTNNNDALTILSIGDNISAFGAKSRFGAIYNDFGFIETVKNIKTGTHGDVISYEFIREADPKNILVIDRNSL
;
A
#
# COMPACT_ATOMS: atom_id res chain seq x y z
N GLU A 1 -15.73 -16.98 15.96
CA GLU A 1 -16.33 -15.63 16.02
C GLU A 1 -15.44 -14.65 16.77
N GLN A 2 -15.08 -14.89 18.04
CA GLN A 2 -14.25 -13.98 18.85
C GLN A 2 -12.93 -13.49 18.20
N LYS A 3 -12.21 -14.35 17.47
CA LYS A 3 -10.98 -13.94 16.76
C LYS A 3 -11.24 -12.97 15.61
N ILE A 4 -12.38 -13.10 14.93
CA ILE A 4 -12.78 -12.20 13.84
C ILE A 4 -13.13 -10.83 14.42
N GLU A 5 -13.96 -10.79 15.47
CA GLU A 5 -14.33 -9.54 16.15
C GLU A 5 -13.11 -8.76 16.67
N THR A 6 -12.12 -9.49 17.21
CA THR A 6 -10.87 -8.89 17.68
C THR A 6 -10.07 -8.27 16.54
N LEU A 7 -9.97 -8.95 15.40
CA LEU A 7 -9.26 -8.43 14.22
C LEU A 7 -10.03 -7.23 13.64
N ASP A 8 -11.34 -7.33 13.48
CA ASP A 8 -12.17 -6.22 12.96
C ASP A 8 -11.98 -4.93 13.76
N ALA A 9 -11.90 -5.04 15.09
CA ALA A 9 -11.60 -3.89 15.95
C ALA A 9 -10.23 -3.26 15.67
N GLN A 10 -9.20 -4.07 15.43
CA GLN A 10 -7.85 -3.60 15.09
C GLN A 10 -7.81 -2.95 13.70
N PHE A 11 -8.45 -3.58 12.70
CA PHE A 11 -8.57 -3.03 11.36
C PHE A 11 -9.27 -1.68 11.38
N LYS A 12 -10.40 -1.57 12.11
CA LYS A 12 -11.12 -0.31 12.28
C LYS A 12 -10.25 0.77 12.92
N ALA A 13 -9.53 0.46 13.99
CA ALA A 13 -8.65 1.43 14.65
C ALA A 13 -7.57 1.99 13.71
N ILE A 14 -6.93 1.12 12.92
CA ILE A 14 -5.92 1.53 11.92
C ILE A 14 -6.56 2.39 10.83
N ARG A 15 -7.71 1.96 10.31
CA ARG A 15 -8.48 2.69 9.30
C ARG A 15 -8.85 4.09 9.76
N ASP A 16 -9.45 4.21 10.94
CA ASP A 16 -9.90 5.48 11.50
C ASP A 16 -8.73 6.46 11.67
N TYR A 17 -7.58 5.96 12.14
CA TYR A 17 -6.36 6.76 12.26
C TYR A 17 -5.88 7.29 10.91
N ASN A 18 -5.77 6.42 9.89
CA ASN A 18 -5.27 6.82 8.59
C ASN A 18 -6.20 7.80 7.87
N GLN A 19 -7.52 7.59 7.97
CA GLN A 19 -8.51 8.48 7.38
C GLN A 19 -8.54 9.84 8.08
N THR A 20 -8.48 9.87 9.41
CA THR A 20 -8.48 11.13 10.18
C THR A 20 -7.24 11.98 9.88
N ASN A 21 -6.09 11.34 9.70
CA ASN A 21 -4.82 12.03 9.46
C ASN A 21 -4.51 12.25 7.97
N ASN A 22 -5.41 11.82 7.08
CA ASN A 22 -5.20 11.85 5.62
C ASN A 22 -3.83 11.25 5.24
N ASN A 23 -3.54 10.07 5.79
CA ASN A 23 -2.32 9.35 5.47
C ASN A 23 -2.46 8.70 4.10
N ASP A 24 -1.70 9.19 3.13
CA ASP A 24 -1.49 8.50 1.87
C ASP A 24 -0.29 7.55 1.97
N ALA A 25 -0.30 6.54 1.10
CA ALA A 25 0.81 5.61 0.97
C ALA A 25 1.10 5.29 -0.50
N LEU A 26 2.37 5.02 -0.77
CA LEU A 26 2.84 4.34 -1.97
C LEU A 26 3.38 2.98 -1.56
N THR A 27 2.72 1.92 -2.01
CA THR A 27 3.19 0.54 -1.77
C THR A 27 4.08 0.09 -2.91
N ILE A 28 5.30 -0.35 -2.59
CA ILE A 28 6.27 -0.83 -3.56
C ILE A 28 6.74 -2.25 -3.23
N LEU A 29 7.03 -3.03 -4.27
CA LEU A 29 7.71 -4.32 -4.19
C LEU A 29 9.08 -4.19 -4.84
N SER A 30 10.14 -4.50 -4.10
CA SER A 30 11.51 -4.58 -4.62
C SER A 30 11.84 -6.02 -4.99
N ILE A 31 12.33 -6.24 -6.22
CA ILE A 31 12.76 -7.54 -6.75
C ILE A 31 14.01 -7.34 -7.62
N GLY A 32 15.16 -7.74 -7.10
CA GLY A 32 16.46 -7.47 -7.75
C GLY A 32 16.63 -5.96 -7.98
N ASP A 33 16.86 -5.56 -9.22
CA ASP A 33 17.00 -4.15 -9.62
C ASP A 33 15.66 -3.45 -9.93
N ASN A 34 14.54 -4.18 -9.91
CA ASN A 34 13.24 -3.65 -10.28
C ASN A 34 12.42 -3.26 -9.05
N ILE A 35 11.70 -2.14 -9.16
CA ILE A 35 10.67 -1.72 -8.20
C ILE A 35 9.31 -1.59 -8.91
N SER A 36 8.29 -2.18 -8.32
CA SER A 36 6.92 -2.10 -8.82
C SER A 36 5.97 -1.46 -7.82
N ALA A 37 5.10 -0.56 -8.27
CA ALA A 37 4.07 0.08 -7.48
C ALA A 37 2.74 -0.72 -7.49
N PHE A 38 1.99 -0.62 -6.39
CA PHE A 38 0.72 -1.33 -6.18
C PHE A 38 -0.35 -0.43 -5.58
N GLY A 39 -1.56 -0.47 -6.16
CA GLY A 39 -2.74 0.27 -5.69
C GLY A 39 -3.80 -0.60 -5.00
N ALA A 40 -4.97 -0.02 -4.77
CA ALA A 40 -6.12 -0.59 -4.05
C ALA A 40 -6.67 -1.87 -4.71
N LYS A 41 -6.57 -1.97 -6.04
CA LYS A 41 -7.00 -3.14 -6.82
C LYS A 41 -5.84 -4.10 -7.10
N SER A 42 -5.08 -4.46 -6.06
CA SER A 42 -3.91 -5.32 -6.18
C SER A 42 -3.82 -6.35 -5.05
N ARG A 43 -2.79 -7.22 -5.08
CA ARG A 43 -2.49 -8.17 -3.98
C ARG A 43 -2.19 -7.51 -2.63
N PHE A 44 -1.86 -6.21 -2.62
CA PHE A 44 -1.66 -5.41 -1.42
C PHE A 44 -2.81 -4.44 -1.16
N GLY A 45 -3.97 -4.70 -1.78
CA GLY A 45 -5.15 -3.83 -1.69
C GLY A 45 -5.66 -3.58 -0.27
N ALA A 46 -5.39 -4.49 0.68
CA ALA A 46 -5.76 -4.33 2.09
C ALA A 46 -5.20 -3.04 2.72
N ILE A 47 -4.03 -2.56 2.27
CA ILE A 47 -3.44 -1.29 2.71
C ILE A 47 -4.41 -0.11 2.49
N TYR A 48 -5.11 -0.12 1.37
CA TYR A 48 -6.00 0.97 0.98
C TYR A 48 -7.46 0.67 1.37
N ASN A 49 -7.92 -0.56 1.13
CA ASN A 49 -9.31 -0.96 1.31
C ASN A 49 -9.68 -1.21 2.78
N ASP A 50 -8.75 -1.74 3.56
CA ASP A 50 -9.02 -2.20 4.93
C ASP A 50 -8.33 -1.30 5.96
N PHE A 51 -7.04 -1.00 5.78
CA PHE A 51 -6.26 -0.11 6.65
C PHE A 51 -6.47 1.38 6.34
N GLY A 52 -7.19 1.74 5.28
CA GLY A 52 -7.66 3.10 5.04
C GLY A 52 -6.59 4.12 4.61
N PHE A 53 -5.43 3.68 4.13
CA PHE A 53 -4.50 4.59 3.47
C PHE A 53 -5.10 5.13 2.17
N ILE A 54 -4.81 6.39 1.86
CA ILE A 54 -5.14 7.00 0.57
C ILE A 54 -4.06 6.58 -0.44
N GLU A 55 -4.44 6.26 -1.68
CA GLU A 55 -3.45 6.03 -2.74
C GLU A 55 -2.73 7.34 -3.07
N THR A 56 -1.41 7.40 -2.89
CA THR A 56 -0.60 8.57 -3.29
C THR A 56 -0.77 8.82 -4.80
N VAL A 57 -0.69 7.74 -5.59
CA VAL A 57 -0.90 7.76 -7.04
C VAL A 57 -2.11 6.92 -7.38
N LYS A 58 -3.10 7.53 -8.04
CA LYS A 58 -4.31 6.86 -8.49
C LYS A 58 -4.07 6.06 -9.76
N ASN A 59 -4.91 5.05 -10.00
CA ASN A 59 -4.94 4.27 -11.24
C ASN A 59 -3.63 3.53 -11.57
N ILE A 60 -2.85 3.14 -10.55
CA ILE A 60 -1.75 2.19 -10.75
C ILE A 60 -2.31 0.93 -11.41
N LYS A 61 -1.66 0.47 -12.50
CA LYS A 61 -2.16 -0.65 -13.28
C LYS A 61 -2.36 -1.89 -12.41
N THR A 62 -3.53 -2.48 -12.55
CA THR A 62 -3.91 -3.69 -11.83
C THR A 62 -3.29 -4.90 -12.53
N GLY A 63 -2.41 -5.62 -11.83
CA GLY A 63 -1.76 -6.83 -12.32
C GLY A 63 -1.08 -7.59 -11.19
N THR A 64 -0.75 -8.86 -11.42
CA THR A 64 -0.04 -9.71 -10.44
C THR A 64 1.35 -9.19 -10.08
N HIS A 65 1.99 -8.47 -11.01
CA HIS A 65 3.37 -7.97 -10.87
C HIS A 65 3.47 -6.47 -10.53
N GLY A 66 2.34 -5.77 -10.41
CA GLY A 66 2.32 -4.31 -10.22
C GLY A 66 2.73 -3.53 -11.48
N ASP A 67 2.91 -2.23 -11.34
CA ASP A 67 3.42 -1.35 -12.40
C ASP A 67 4.88 -1.02 -12.13
N VAL A 68 5.79 -1.28 -13.08
CA VAL A 68 7.22 -1.03 -12.89
C VAL A 68 7.45 0.49 -12.88
N ILE A 69 8.14 0.98 -11.85
CA ILE A 69 8.38 2.40 -11.64
C ILE A 69 9.88 2.69 -11.50
N SER A 70 10.24 3.98 -11.44
CA SER A 70 11.60 4.43 -11.14
C SER A 70 11.65 5.18 -9.80
N TYR A 71 12.85 5.50 -9.32
CA TYR A 71 13.00 6.32 -8.11
C TYR A 71 12.50 7.75 -8.33
N GLU A 72 12.62 8.29 -9.55
CA GLU A 72 12.08 9.59 -9.94
C GLU A 72 10.56 9.62 -9.82
N PHE A 73 9.86 8.54 -10.18
CA PHE A 73 8.42 8.41 -9.97
C PHE A 73 8.04 8.54 -8.49
N ILE A 74 8.80 7.90 -7.58
CA ILE A 74 8.57 8.02 -6.12
C ILE A 74 8.77 9.47 -5.68
N ARG A 75 9.84 10.12 -6.14
CA ARG A 75 10.16 11.52 -5.81
C ARG A 75 9.08 12.48 -6.31
N GLU A 76 8.54 12.26 -7.51
CA GLU A 76 7.49 13.08 -8.10
C GLU A 76 6.13 12.86 -7.44
N ALA A 77 5.86 11.63 -6.99
CA ALA A 77 4.64 11.30 -6.25
C ALA A 77 4.62 11.85 -4.82
N ASP A 78 5.80 12.03 -4.20
CA ASP A 78 6.00 12.58 -2.85
C ASP A 78 5.08 11.95 -1.76
N PRO A 79 5.09 10.61 -1.59
CA PRO A 79 4.21 9.94 -0.64
C PRO A 79 4.60 10.27 0.81
N LYS A 80 3.60 10.51 1.69
CA LYS A 80 3.88 10.62 3.14
C LYS A 80 4.39 9.32 3.74
N ASN A 81 3.91 8.19 3.21
CA ASN A 81 4.30 6.86 3.66
C ASN A 81 4.73 5.98 2.48
N ILE A 82 5.89 5.33 2.59
CA ILE A 82 6.35 4.33 1.63
C ILE A 82 6.33 2.98 2.33
N LEU A 83 5.53 2.05 1.82
CA LEU A 83 5.45 0.68 2.32
C LEU A 83 6.22 -0.22 1.36
N VAL A 84 7.38 -0.70 1.80
CA VAL A 84 8.31 -1.49 0.99
C VAL A 84 8.18 -2.96 1.34
N ILE A 85 7.90 -3.78 0.33
CA ILE A 85 8.02 -5.23 0.41
C ILE A 85 9.31 -5.63 -0.30
N ASP A 86 10.25 -6.22 0.42
CA ASP A 86 11.44 -6.83 -0.18
C ASP A 86 11.16 -8.31 -0.48
N ARG A 87 11.18 -8.69 -1.77
CA ARG A 87 10.99 -10.08 -2.17
C ARG A 87 12.27 -10.91 -2.07
N ASN A 88 13.44 -10.28 -2.10
CA ASN A 88 14.72 -10.97 -2.06
C ASN A 88 15.06 -11.45 -0.64
N SER A 89 14.44 -10.86 0.38
CA SER A 89 14.66 -11.20 1.79
C SER A 89 13.78 -12.34 2.31
N LEU A 90 13.17 -13.14 1.44
CA LEU A 90 12.33 -14.29 1.78
C LEU A 90 13.08 -15.62 1.64
#